data_AF-A0A5J9UPF5-F1
#
_entry.id   AF-A0A5J9UPF5-F1
#
_cell.length_a   1.000
_cell.length_b   1.000
_cell.length_c   1.000
_cell.angle_alpha   90.00
_cell.angle_beta   90.00
_cell.angle_gamma   90.00
#
_symmetry.space_group_name_H-M   'P 1'
#
loop_
_entity.id
_entity.type
_entity.pdbx_description
1 polymer ?
#
loop_
_entity_poly.entity_id
_entity_poly.type
_entity_poly.pdbx_seq_one_letter_code
_entity_poly.pdbx_strand_id
1 'polypeptide(L)'
;SEQTFEYTPPEALLNSNWFQGSKNARLKYDIWSVGVVMLELIVGSPHVFQISDSARVLMDQRLEGWSEQTKELAYKLRSYMELCILVPGISLQHHGSVGPEQGQFGLASWKCSEESFAHQVKIRDPLKLGFPNLWALRLARQLLVWHPEDRLSVDEALNHPYFQEPP
;
A
#
# COMPACT_ATOMS: atom_id res chain seq x y z
N SER A 1 19.48 -0.25 -14.28
CA SER A 1 19.19 -0.25 -12.83
C SER A 1 18.48 -1.54 -12.54
N GLU A 2 19.04 -2.36 -11.65
CA GLU A 2 18.39 -3.59 -11.18
C GLU A 2 17.27 -3.18 -10.21
N GLN A 3 16.03 -3.54 -10.50
CA GLN A 3 14.86 -3.21 -9.67
C GLN A 3 14.28 -4.51 -9.13
N THR A 4 14.05 -4.54 -7.82
CA THR A 4 13.51 -5.72 -7.13
C THR A 4 12.00 -5.60 -7.04
N PHE A 5 11.28 -6.61 -7.49
CA PHE A 5 9.82 -6.58 -7.72
C PHE A 5 9.02 -6.25 -6.45
N GLU A 6 9.50 -6.67 -5.29
CA GLU A 6 8.91 -6.48 -3.97
C GLU A 6 8.76 -4.99 -3.61
N TYR A 7 9.72 -4.16 -4.02
CA TYR A 7 9.78 -2.73 -3.68
C TYR A 7 9.20 -1.82 -4.77
N THR A 8 8.70 -2.41 -5.86
CA THR A 8 8.14 -1.69 -7.01
C THR A 8 6.75 -1.10 -6.68
N PRO A 9 6.53 0.21 -6.94
CA PRO A 9 5.26 0.88 -6.71
C PRO A 9 4.18 0.52 -7.74
N PRO A 10 2.89 0.74 -7.43
CA PRO A 10 1.77 0.33 -8.27
C PRO A 10 1.82 0.94 -9.68
N GLU A 11 2.22 2.21 -9.81
CA GLU A 11 2.34 2.87 -11.11
C GLU A 11 3.36 2.20 -12.04
N ALA A 12 4.43 1.65 -11.48
CA ALA A 12 5.47 0.96 -12.25
C ALA A 12 5.08 -0.47 -12.62
N LEU A 13 4.18 -1.09 -11.84
CA LEU A 13 3.59 -2.40 -12.14
C LEU A 13 2.52 -2.31 -13.23
N LEU A 14 1.75 -1.22 -13.23
CA LEU A 14 0.61 -1.03 -14.14
C LEU A 14 1.00 -0.35 -15.46
N ASN A 15 2.05 0.47 -15.47
CA ASN A 15 2.50 1.19 -16.65
C ASN A 15 3.98 0.93 -16.90
N SER A 16 4.29 0.20 -17.96
CA SER A 16 5.66 -0.08 -18.36
C SER A 16 6.47 1.18 -18.68
N ASN A 17 5.84 2.29 -19.08
CA ASN A 17 6.51 3.54 -19.41
C ASN A 17 6.71 4.49 -18.22
N TRP A 18 6.49 4.05 -16.99
CA TRP A 18 6.64 4.88 -15.78
C TRP A 18 8.02 5.58 -15.70
N PHE A 19 9.08 4.90 -16.16
CA PHE A 19 10.47 5.36 -16.10
C PHE A 19 10.79 6.51 -17.05
N GLN A 20 9.93 6.75 -18.05
CA GLN A 20 10.04 7.92 -18.93
C GLN A 20 9.59 9.21 -18.21
N GLY A 21 9.11 9.09 -16.97
CA GLY A 21 8.75 10.20 -16.11
C GLY A 21 9.92 11.10 -15.74
N SER A 22 9.57 12.26 -15.19
CA SER A 22 10.53 13.27 -14.73
C SER A 22 11.39 12.75 -13.57
N LYS A 23 12.41 13.54 -13.16
CA LYS A 23 13.15 13.27 -11.92
C LYS A 23 12.21 13.08 -10.71
N ASN A 24 11.08 13.79 -10.68
CA ASN A 24 10.07 13.66 -9.63
C ASN A 24 9.48 12.24 -9.58
N ALA A 25 9.16 11.64 -10.73
CA ALA A 25 8.60 10.28 -10.77
C ALA A 25 9.55 9.23 -10.17
N ARG A 26 10.86 9.37 -10.43
CA ARG A 26 11.88 8.52 -9.81
C ARG A 26 11.98 8.72 -8.30
N LEU A 27 11.90 9.95 -7.82
CA LEU A 27 11.88 10.22 -6.38
C LEU A 27 10.62 9.64 -5.72
N LYS A 28 9.45 9.73 -6.35
CA LYS A 28 8.22 9.11 -5.82
C LYS A 28 8.30 7.58 -5.79
N TYR A 29 8.98 6.97 -6.77
CA TYR A 29 9.30 5.54 -6.73
C TYR A 29 10.11 5.22 -5.48
N ASP A 30 11.22 5.94 -5.24
CA ASP A 30 12.09 5.69 -4.09
C ASP A 30 11.34 5.87 -2.76
N ILE A 31 10.48 6.89 -2.66
CA ILE A 31 9.62 7.12 -1.48
C ILE A 31 8.71 5.92 -1.19
N TRP A 32 8.12 5.32 -2.22
CA TRP A 32 7.32 4.11 -2.04
C TRP A 32 8.19 2.96 -1.55
N SER A 33 9.35 2.74 -2.15
CA SER A 33 10.27 1.67 -1.74
C SER A 33 10.70 1.82 -0.29
N VAL A 34 10.92 3.05 0.21
CA VAL A 34 11.17 3.32 1.63
C VAL A 34 9.97 2.92 2.50
N GLY A 35 8.74 3.18 2.04
CA GLY A 35 7.52 2.71 2.72
C GLY A 35 7.44 1.17 2.81
N VAL A 36 7.85 0.48 1.75
CA VAL A 36 7.95 -0.99 1.74
C VAL A 36 8.99 -1.48 2.75
N VAL A 37 10.19 -0.88 2.76
CA VAL A 37 11.25 -1.20 3.74
C VAL A 37 10.77 -0.97 5.16
N MET A 38 10.02 0.10 5.42
CA MET A 38 9.47 0.37 6.75
C MET A 38 8.49 -0.72 7.21
N LEU A 39 7.65 -1.23 6.31
CA LEU A 39 6.79 -2.39 6.60
C LEU A 39 7.60 -3.68 6.76
N GLU A 40 8.65 -3.88 5.96
CA GLU A 40 9.53 -5.05 6.05
C GLU A 40 10.22 -5.12 7.41
N LEU A 41 10.65 -3.99 7.98
CA LEU A 41 11.21 -3.95 9.34
C LEU A 41 10.22 -4.40 10.42
N ILE A 42 8.93 -4.19 10.21
CA ILE A 42 7.86 -4.61 11.14
C ILE A 42 7.48 -6.08 10.92
N VAL A 43 7.36 -6.49 9.66
CA VAL A 43 6.92 -7.84 9.27
C VAL A 43 8.06 -8.85 9.36
N GLY A 44 9.31 -8.41 9.25
CA GLY A 44 10.51 -9.27 9.21
C GLY A 44 10.68 -10.03 7.89
N SER A 45 10.07 -9.56 6.80
CA SER A 45 10.11 -10.21 5.48
C SER A 45 9.90 -9.20 4.35
N PRO A 46 10.57 -9.34 3.19
CA PRO A 46 10.36 -8.47 2.03
C PRO A 46 8.99 -8.68 1.36
N HIS A 47 8.29 -9.77 1.66
CA HIS A 47 7.00 -10.11 1.07
C HIS A 47 5.82 -9.43 1.80
N VAL A 48 5.92 -8.13 2.05
CA VAL A 48 4.94 -7.35 2.85
C VAL A 48 3.54 -7.32 2.22
N PHE A 49 3.45 -7.51 0.89
CA PHE A 49 2.20 -7.54 0.12
C PHE A 49 1.71 -8.97 -0.19
N GLN A 50 2.18 -9.97 0.55
CA GLN A 50 1.65 -11.32 0.43
C GLN A 50 0.25 -11.38 1.04
N ILE A 51 -0.69 -11.98 0.29
CA ILE A 51 -2.02 -12.34 0.78
C ILE A 51 -1.98 -13.68 1.51
N SER A 52 -2.96 -13.95 2.38
CA SER A 52 -3.05 -15.24 3.07
C SER A 52 -3.25 -16.40 2.09
N ASP A 53 -2.82 -17.61 2.47
CA ASP A 53 -3.01 -18.81 1.66
C ASP A 53 -4.49 -19.05 1.33
N SER A 54 -5.38 -18.78 2.28
CA SER A 54 -6.82 -18.84 2.07
C SER A 54 -7.31 -17.85 1.03
N ALA A 55 -6.83 -16.60 1.06
CA ALA A 55 -7.18 -15.59 0.07
C ALA A 55 -6.62 -15.96 -1.32
N ARG A 56 -5.39 -16.50 -1.37
CA ARG A 56 -4.77 -16.99 -2.61
C ARG A 56 -5.59 -18.09 -3.25
N VAL A 57 -5.95 -19.14 -2.51
CA VAL A 57 -6.77 -20.26 -3.03
C VAL A 57 -8.10 -19.76 -3.60
N LEU A 58 -8.79 -18.84 -2.91
CA LEU A 58 -10.04 -18.26 -3.41
C LEU A 58 -9.84 -17.41 -4.67
N MET A 59 -8.72 -16.69 -4.77
CA MET A 59 -8.39 -15.94 -5.97
C MET A 59 -8.00 -16.85 -7.13
N ASP A 60 -7.28 -17.94 -6.87
CA ASP A 60 -6.86 -18.91 -7.90
C ASP A 60 -8.06 -19.52 -8.61
N GLN A 61 -9.10 -19.87 -7.86
CA GLN A 61 -10.37 -20.36 -8.42
C GLN A 61 -11.04 -19.32 -9.31
N ARG A 62 -10.96 -18.03 -8.95
CA ARG A 62 -11.62 -16.93 -9.69
C ARG A 62 -10.82 -16.48 -10.91
N LEU A 63 -9.51 -16.70 -10.90
CA LEU A 63 -8.58 -16.29 -11.95
C LEU A 63 -8.14 -17.48 -12.81
N GLU A 64 -8.98 -18.52 -12.89
CA GLU A 64 -8.72 -19.68 -13.72
C GLU A 64 -8.52 -19.28 -15.19
N GLY A 65 -7.46 -19.80 -15.81
CA GLY A 65 -7.08 -19.46 -17.20
C GLY A 65 -6.35 -18.14 -17.39
N TRP A 66 -6.14 -17.34 -16.34
CA TRP A 66 -5.33 -16.11 -16.42
C TRP A 66 -3.83 -16.44 -16.43
N SER A 67 -3.01 -15.59 -17.05
CA SER A 67 -1.55 -15.75 -17.01
C SER A 67 -1.00 -15.52 -15.61
N GLU A 68 0.14 -16.16 -15.30
CA GLU A 68 0.78 -16.03 -13.99
C GLU A 68 1.12 -14.57 -13.64
N GLN A 69 1.59 -13.76 -14.60
CA GLN A 69 1.85 -12.34 -14.36
C GLN A 69 0.59 -11.57 -13.96
N THR A 70 -0.56 -11.90 -14.59
CA THR A 70 -1.82 -11.23 -14.29
C THR A 70 -2.36 -11.66 -12.92
N LYS A 71 -2.16 -12.92 -12.55
CA LYS A 71 -2.48 -13.43 -11.21
C LYS A 71 -1.63 -12.75 -10.14
N GLU A 72 -0.32 -12.65 -10.34
CA GLU A 72 0.59 -11.95 -9.43
C GLU A 72 0.18 -10.50 -9.20
N LEU A 73 -0.15 -9.77 -10.28
CA LEU A 73 -0.69 -8.42 -10.19
C LEU A 73 -2.00 -8.40 -9.40
N ALA A 74 -2.92 -9.33 -9.66
CA ALA A 74 -4.19 -9.42 -8.94
C ALA A 74 -3.99 -9.68 -7.45
N TYR A 75 -3.09 -10.59 -7.04
CA TYR A 75 -2.77 -10.81 -5.63
C TYR A 75 -2.20 -9.55 -4.98
N LYS A 76 -1.34 -8.82 -5.68
CA LYS A 76 -0.75 -7.58 -5.17
C LYS A 76 -1.80 -6.48 -5.00
N LEU A 77 -2.71 -6.32 -5.97
CA LEU A 77 -3.88 -5.45 -5.87
C LEU A 77 -4.77 -5.82 -4.68
N ARG A 78 -5.00 -7.12 -4.47
CA ARG A 78 -5.74 -7.60 -3.30
C ARG A 78 -5.05 -7.23 -1.99
N SER A 79 -3.73 -7.38 -1.90
CA SER A 79 -3.00 -6.96 -0.71
C SER A 79 -3.05 -5.45 -0.48
N TYR A 80 -3.00 -4.64 -1.53
CA TYR A 80 -3.15 -3.18 -1.41
C TYR A 80 -4.53 -2.79 -0.88
N MET A 81 -5.57 -3.52 -1.31
CA MET A 81 -6.92 -3.35 -0.79
C MET A 81 -7.03 -3.72 0.69
N GLU A 82 -6.43 -4.84 1.10
CA GLU A 82 -6.41 -5.26 2.51
C GLU A 82 -5.65 -4.27 3.40
N LEU A 83 -4.53 -3.73 2.91
CA LEU A 83 -3.75 -2.71 3.59
C LEU A 83 -4.32 -1.29 3.41
N CYS A 84 -5.52 -1.12 2.86
CA CYS A 84 -6.13 0.21 2.69
C CYS A 84 -5.25 1.20 1.87
N ILE A 85 -4.35 0.68 1.04
CA ILE A 85 -3.51 1.46 0.11
C ILE A 85 -4.33 1.80 -1.14
N LEU A 86 -5.10 0.83 -1.63
CA LEU A 86 -6.01 0.97 -2.76
C LEU A 86 -7.45 0.89 -2.24
N VAL A 87 -8.24 1.95 -2.44
CA VAL A 87 -9.67 1.96 -2.10
C VAL A 87 -10.50 2.12 -3.38
N PRO A 88 -11.14 1.06 -3.88
CA PRO A 88 -11.97 1.16 -5.08
C PRO A 88 -13.20 2.04 -4.84
N GLY A 89 -13.55 2.87 -5.83
CA GLY A 89 -14.83 3.59 -5.85
C GLY A 89 -14.87 4.92 -5.07
N ILE A 90 -13.80 5.29 -4.37
CA ILE A 90 -13.61 6.66 -3.89
C ILE A 90 -12.58 7.37 -4.78
N SER A 91 -13.07 8.26 -5.64
CA SER A 91 -12.18 9.23 -6.31
C SER A 91 -11.65 10.17 -5.23
N LEU A 92 -10.33 10.25 -5.04
CA LEU A 92 -9.66 11.14 -4.08
C LEU A 92 -9.75 12.64 -4.44
N GLN A 93 -10.57 13.00 -5.43
CA GLN A 93 -10.99 14.38 -5.61
C GLN A 93 -12.19 14.64 -4.69
N HIS A 94 -11.96 15.45 -3.65
CA HIS A 94 -12.91 16.01 -2.67
C HIS A 94 -12.72 15.51 -1.22
N HIS A 95 -11.80 16.17 -0.53
CA HIS A 95 -12.03 16.56 0.87
C HIS A 95 -13.31 17.42 0.92
N GLY A 96 -14.46 16.81 1.18
CA GLY A 96 -15.72 17.52 1.33
C GLY A 96 -16.90 16.56 1.52
N SER A 97 -17.40 16.52 2.76
CA SER A 97 -18.69 16.01 3.25
C SER A 97 -19.68 15.41 2.25
N VAL A 98 -20.25 14.23 2.57
CA VAL A 98 -21.71 13.96 2.75
C VAL A 98 -22.00 12.44 2.70
N GLY A 99 -22.68 11.94 3.75
CA GLY A 99 -23.87 11.05 3.67
C GLY A 99 -23.71 9.55 3.37
N PRO A 100 -24.34 8.65 4.17
CA PRO A 100 -24.51 7.26 3.78
C PRO A 100 -25.69 7.15 2.80
N GLU A 101 -25.58 6.30 1.78
CA GLU A 101 -26.65 5.42 1.27
C GLU A 101 -26.35 4.93 -0.17
N GLN A 102 -26.32 3.59 -0.29
CA GLN A 102 -26.74 2.77 -1.44
C GLN A 102 -25.83 2.59 -2.67
N GLY A 103 -25.38 1.33 -2.82
CA GLY A 103 -24.74 0.80 -4.03
C GLY A 103 -24.42 -0.69 -3.89
N GLN A 104 -25.38 -1.55 -4.22
CA GLN A 104 -25.29 -3.01 -4.17
C GLN A 104 -24.21 -3.59 -5.09
N PHE A 105 -23.04 -3.90 -4.54
CA PHE A 105 -22.21 -5.06 -4.86
C PHE A 105 -21.22 -5.21 -3.70
N GLY A 106 -21.45 -6.20 -2.83
CA GLY A 106 -20.68 -6.36 -1.59
C GLY A 106 -19.22 -6.73 -1.83
N LEU A 107 -18.36 -5.73 -2.03
CA LEU A 107 -17.08 -5.71 -1.35
C LEU A 107 -17.35 -5.07 0.01
N ALA A 108 -16.89 -5.70 1.10
CA ALA A 108 -17.24 -5.31 2.46
C ALA A 108 -17.11 -3.79 2.70
N SER A 109 -17.86 -3.27 3.68
CA SER A 109 -17.74 -1.88 4.16
C SER A 109 -16.32 -1.64 4.68
N TRP A 110 -15.40 -1.35 3.77
CA TRP A 110 -13.99 -1.11 4.07
C TRP A 110 -13.88 0.33 4.51
N LYS A 111 -14.14 0.57 5.79
CA LYS A 111 -13.68 1.80 6.45
C LYS A 111 -12.15 1.74 6.50
N CYS A 112 -11.51 2.28 5.46
CA CYS A 112 -10.07 2.37 5.32
C CYS A 112 -9.49 3.44 6.24
N SER A 113 -9.54 3.20 7.56
CA SER A 113 -9.05 4.12 8.59
C SER A 113 -7.58 3.85 8.95
N GLU A 114 -7.00 4.71 9.80
CA GLU A 114 -5.66 4.49 10.36
C GLU A 114 -5.61 3.18 11.16
N GLU A 115 -6.66 2.89 11.93
CA GLU A 115 -6.79 1.69 12.76
C GLU A 115 -6.89 0.42 11.90
N SER A 116 -7.64 0.47 10.79
CA SER A 116 -7.75 -0.65 9.86
C SER A 116 -6.38 -1.02 9.27
N PHE A 117 -5.59 -0.02 8.85
CA PHE A 117 -4.24 -0.26 8.35
C PHE A 117 -3.30 -0.80 9.43
N ALA A 118 -3.30 -0.18 10.62
CA ALA A 118 -2.49 -0.64 11.75
C ALA A 118 -2.79 -2.10 12.12
N HIS A 119 -4.08 -2.44 12.17
CA HIS A 119 -4.54 -3.79 12.45
C HIS A 119 -4.08 -4.80 11.39
N GLN A 120 -4.14 -4.43 10.11
CA GLN A 120 -3.72 -5.28 9.00
C GLN A 120 -2.20 -5.50 8.98
N VAL A 121 -1.40 -4.50 9.34
CA VAL A 121 0.05 -4.65 9.54
C VAL A 121 0.33 -5.56 10.74
N LYS A 122 -0.38 -5.36 11.87
CA LYS A 122 -0.25 -6.19 13.07
C LYS A 122 -0.60 -7.67 12.82
N ILE A 123 -1.58 -7.95 11.97
CA ILE A 123 -1.89 -9.34 11.56
C ILE A 123 -0.72 -9.97 10.80
N ARG A 124 -0.02 -9.19 9.98
CA ARG A 124 1.12 -9.65 9.17
C ARG A 124 2.41 -9.77 9.97
N ASP A 125 2.58 -8.97 11.01
CA ASP A 125 3.68 -9.06 11.96
C ASP A 125 3.68 -10.42 12.70
N PRO A 126 4.75 -11.24 12.61
CA PRO A 126 4.89 -12.50 13.35
C PRO A 126 4.76 -12.35 14.87
N LEU A 127 5.25 -11.25 15.44
CA LEU A 127 5.24 -10.97 16.88
C LEU A 127 3.96 -10.26 17.34
N LYS A 128 3.08 -9.86 16.43
CA LYS A 128 1.81 -9.16 16.72
C LYS A 128 2.02 -7.88 17.53
N LEU A 129 3.14 -7.19 17.33
CA LEU A 129 3.41 -5.88 17.96
C LEU A 129 2.80 -4.77 17.10
N GLY A 130 3.04 -4.79 15.79
CA GLY A 130 2.64 -3.75 14.85
C GLY A 130 3.57 -2.55 14.90
N PHE A 131 3.04 -1.36 14.62
CA PHE A 131 3.82 -0.12 14.65
C PHE A 131 4.26 0.26 16.08
N PRO A 132 5.49 0.79 16.26
CA PRO A 132 6.00 1.16 17.58
C PRO A 132 5.29 2.39 18.17
N ASN A 133 4.80 3.30 17.33
CA ASN A 133 4.03 4.48 17.74
C ASN A 133 3.13 4.98 16.60
N LEU A 134 2.29 5.98 16.90
CA LEU A 134 1.34 6.58 15.95
C LEU A 134 2.03 7.27 14.76
N TRP A 135 3.19 7.88 14.98
CA TRP A 135 3.91 8.59 13.92
C TRP A 135 4.55 7.64 12.93
N ALA A 136 5.03 6.48 13.38
CA ALA A 136 5.52 5.43 12.50
C ALA A 136 4.40 4.93 11.57
N LEU A 137 3.22 4.68 12.15
CA LEU A 137 2.02 4.30 11.40
C LEU A 137 1.66 5.34 10.33
N ARG A 138 1.63 6.62 10.71
CA ARG A 138 1.29 7.73 9.79
C ARG A 138 2.30 7.92 8.68
N LEU A 139 3.59 7.86 9.02
CA LEU A 139 4.66 7.94 8.03
C LEU A 139 4.51 6.82 7.00
N ALA A 140 4.36 5.56 7.44
CA ALA A 140 4.21 4.42 6.54
C ALA A 140 3.00 4.60 5.58
N ARG A 141 1.86 5.09 6.08
CA ARG A 141 0.67 5.38 5.25
C ARG A 141 0.97 6.45 4.19
N GLN A 142 1.69 7.51 4.55
CA GLN A 142 2.00 8.62 3.65
C GLN A 142 3.10 8.29 2.63
N LEU A 143 4.00 7.35 2.95
CA LEU A 143 4.97 6.79 2.01
C LEU A 143 4.31 5.84 0.99
N LEU A 144 3.28 5.11 1.40
CA LEU A 144 2.59 4.08 0.61
C LEU A 144 1.29 4.57 -0.03
N VAL A 145 1.18 5.87 -0.32
CA VAL A 145 0.03 6.42 -1.04
C VAL A 145 0.02 5.89 -2.47
N TRP A 146 -1.15 5.40 -2.91
CA TRP A 146 -1.36 4.82 -4.24
C TRP A 146 -1.00 5.79 -5.37
N HIS A 147 -1.50 7.03 -5.31
CA HIS A 147 -1.21 8.05 -6.31
C HIS A 147 0.15 8.72 -6.03
N PRO A 148 1.10 8.73 -6.97
CA PRO A 148 2.43 9.30 -6.75
C PRO A 148 2.43 10.80 -6.42
N GLU A 149 1.44 11.54 -6.95
CA GLU A 149 1.34 12.99 -6.74
C GLU A 149 0.95 13.34 -5.30
N ASP A 150 0.16 12.47 -4.64
CA ASP A 150 -0.29 12.65 -3.25
C ASP A 150 0.67 12.02 -2.23
N ARG A 151 1.65 11.23 -2.71
CA ARG A 151 2.69 10.59 -1.89
C ARG A 151 3.65 11.66 -1.37
N LEU A 152 4.27 11.46 -0.20
CA LEU A 152 5.27 12.40 0.33
C LEU A 152 6.41 12.68 -0.67
N SER A 153 6.94 13.89 -0.65
CA SER A 153 8.28 14.18 -1.17
C SER A 153 9.36 13.78 -0.15
N VAL A 154 10.62 13.77 -0.60
CA VAL A 154 11.77 13.51 0.28
C VAL A 154 11.85 14.53 1.41
N ASP A 155 11.70 15.82 1.09
CA ASP A 155 11.81 16.88 2.08
C ASP A 155 10.66 16.82 3.10
N GLU A 156 9.44 16.53 2.67
CA GLU A 156 8.31 16.34 3.59
C GLU A 156 8.50 15.10 4.49
N ALA A 157 9.03 14.01 3.94
CA ALA A 157 9.32 12.80 4.71
C ALA A 157 10.37 13.04 5.80
N LEU A 158 11.45 13.77 5.51
CA LEU A 158 12.50 14.11 6.48
C LEU A 158 12.00 15.05 7.60
N ASN A 159 11.03 15.91 7.28
CA ASN A 159 10.39 16.80 8.25
C ASN A 159 9.19 16.16 8.97
N HIS A 160 8.89 14.89 8.72
CA HIS A 160 7.75 14.21 9.34
C HIS A 160 7.95 14.07 10.86
N PRO A 161 6.90 14.24 11.70
CA PRO A 161 7.00 14.17 13.17
C PRO A 161 7.69 12.93 13.73
N TYR A 162 7.60 11.80 13.01
CA TYR A 162 8.30 10.56 13.38
C TYR A 162 9.81 10.74 13.61
N PHE A 163 10.46 11.64 12.86
CA PHE A 163 11.90 11.91 13.00
C PHE A 163 12.20 13.08 13.94
N GLN A 164 11.18 13.77 14.43
CA GLN A 164 11.33 14.97 15.28
C GLN A 164 11.08 14.65 16.75
N GLU A 165 10.30 13.61 17.05
CA GLU A 165 10.13 13.15 18.43
C GLU A 165 11.37 12.41 18.94
N PRO A 166 11.85 12.72 20.15
CA PRO A 166 12.90 11.92 20.78
C PRO A 166 12.40 10.49 21.06
N PRO A 167 13.28 9.48 20.96
CA PRO A 167 12.93 8.06 21.11
C PRO A 167 12.45 7.69 22.51
#